data_AF-A0A7X5ZIN2-F1
#
_entry.id   AF-A0A7X5ZIN2-F1
#
_cell.length_a   1.000
_cell.length_b   1.000
_cell.length_c   1.000
_cell.angle_alpha   90.00
_cell.angle_beta   90.00
_cell.angle_gamma   90.00
#
_symmetry.space_group_name_H-M   'P 1'
#
loop_
_entity.id
_entity.type
_entity.pdbx_description
1 polymer ?
#
loop_
_entity_poly.entity_id
_entity_poly.type
_entity_poly.pdbx_seq_one_letter_code
_entity_poly.pdbx_strand_id
1 'polypeptide(L)'
;MKKPVAVLALTALLLAGCATQGQKMDLQKLGQMRPGVSTIDDAKKLFGEPSQVTRQDDGKTVLAYSFSSTQMDAKDFIPIVGTFIGKGPKQDLEATRLTFDASGHYVSYSTYALKQ
;
A
#
# COMPACT_ATOMS: atom_id res chain seq x y z
N MET A 1 12.13 -9.24 48.26
CA MET A 1 11.10 -8.87 47.27
C MET A 1 11.76 -8.11 46.12
N LYS A 2 12.07 -8.75 44.98
CA LYS A 2 12.73 -8.12 43.82
C LYS A 2 12.32 -8.87 42.53
N LYS A 3 11.11 -8.64 42.02
CA LYS A 3 10.61 -9.23 40.75
C LYS A 3 10.00 -8.24 39.72
N PRO A 4 10.17 -6.91 39.76
CA PRO A 4 9.47 -6.05 38.79
C PRO A 4 10.16 -6.00 37.41
N VAL A 5 11.45 -6.34 37.30
CA VAL A 5 12.24 -6.14 36.06
C VAL A 5 11.89 -7.15 34.97
N ALA A 6 11.56 -8.40 35.33
CA ALA A 6 11.26 -9.45 34.37
C ALA A 6 9.92 -9.24 33.63
N VAL A 7 8.95 -8.60 34.29
CA VAL A 7 7.62 -8.34 33.71
C VAL A 7 7.69 -7.22 32.66
N LEU A 8 8.53 -6.21 32.90
CA LEU A 8 8.70 -5.06 32.00
C LEU A 8 9.42 -5.44 30.68
N ALA A 9 10.37 -6.39 30.75
CA ALA A 9 11.08 -6.88 29.57
C ALA A 9 10.19 -7.74 28.66
N LEU A 10 9.25 -8.51 29.22
CA LEU A 10 8.33 -9.34 28.43
C LEU A 10 7.32 -8.50 27.65
N THR A 11 6.88 -7.35 28.17
CA THR A 11 5.88 -6.50 27.50
C THR A 11 6.43 -5.78 26.28
N ALA A 12 7.74 -5.54 26.22
CA ALA A 12 8.39 -4.85 25.10
C ALA A 12 8.47 -5.70 23.80
N LEU A 13 8.42 -7.03 23.90
CA LEU A 13 8.51 -7.91 22.71
C LEU A 13 7.20 -8.06 21.93
N LEU A 14 6.05 -7.64 22.49
CA LEU A 14 4.74 -7.85 21.88
C LEU A 14 4.35 -6.77 20.84
N LEU A 15 5.16 -5.72 20.64
CA LEU A 15 4.84 -4.65 19.67
C LEU A 15 5.40 -4.89 18.26
N ALA A 16 5.99 -6.06 17.97
CA ALA A 16 6.40 -6.43 16.62
C ALA A 16 5.18 -6.91 15.78
N GLY A 17 4.23 -6.01 15.53
CA GLY A 17 3.15 -6.22 14.58
C GLY A 17 3.64 -5.91 13.16
N CYS A 18 3.71 -6.92 12.29
CA CYS A 18 3.93 -6.71 10.87
C CYS A 18 2.70 -5.99 10.29
N ALA A 19 2.81 -4.68 10.12
CA ALA A 19 1.74 -3.88 9.54
C ALA A 19 1.74 -4.06 8.02
N THR A 20 0.91 -4.95 7.50
CA THR A 20 0.48 -4.87 6.10
C THR A 20 -0.40 -3.63 5.97
N GLN A 21 0.00 -2.68 5.12
CA GLN A 21 -0.70 -1.41 4.97
C GLN A 21 -1.30 -1.31 3.56
N GLY A 22 -2.62 -1.06 3.53
CA GLY A 22 -3.40 -0.90 2.31
C GLY A 22 -4.13 -2.17 1.87
N GLN A 23 -5.07 -2.00 0.94
CA GLN A 23 -5.79 -3.10 0.29
C GLN A 23 -5.22 -3.33 -1.10
N LYS A 24 -4.89 -4.59 -1.44
CA LYS A 24 -4.42 -4.92 -2.79
C LYS A 24 -5.52 -4.59 -3.79
N MET A 25 -5.24 -3.69 -4.72
CA MET A 25 -6.20 -3.30 -5.73
C MET A 25 -6.40 -4.46 -6.72
N ASP A 26 -7.65 -4.88 -6.90
CA ASP A 26 -7.99 -5.95 -7.83
C ASP A 26 -7.99 -5.41 -9.27
N LEU A 27 -6.90 -5.66 -9.99
CA LEU A 27 -6.74 -5.23 -11.38
C LEU A 27 -7.78 -5.87 -12.31
N GLN A 28 -8.43 -6.98 -11.94
CA GLN A 28 -9.51 -7.56 -12.76
C GLN A 28 -10.72 -6.61 -12.80
N LYS A 29 -10.98 -5.88 -11.71
CA LYS A 29 -12.07 -4.90 -11.63
C LYS A 29 -11.78 -3.62 -12.41
N LEU A 30 -10.52 -3.34 -12.78
CA LEU A 30 -10.20 -2.22 -13.67
C LEU A 30 -10.87 -2.35 -15.03
N GLY A 31 -11.08 -3.57 -15.52
CA GLY A 31 -11.81 -3.81 -16.78
C GLY A 31 -13.28 -3.37 -16.72
N GLN A 32 -13.84 -3.13 -15.53
CA GLN A 32 -15.19 -2.61 -15.35
C GLN A 32 -15.25 -1.08 -15.48
N MET A 33 -14.10 -0.39 -15.34
CA MET A 33 -14.01 1.05 -15.52
C MET A 33 -14.04 1.38 -17.01
N ARG A 34 -15.07 2.10 -17.44
CA ARG A 34 -15.27 2.50 -18.84
C ARG A 34 -14.84 3.95 -19.04
N PRO A 35 -13.87 4.22 -19.93
CA PRO A 35 -13.44 5.58 -20.22
C PRO A 35 -14.61 6.48 -20.65
N GLY A 36 -14.65 7.70 -20.14
CA GLY A 36 -15.70 8.69 -20.41
C GLY A 36 -17.06 8.41 -19.75
N VAL A 37 -17.23 7.28 -19.05
CA VAL A 37 -18.50 6.90 -18.40
C VAL A 37 -18.32 6.75 -16.90
N SER A 38 -17.36 5.93 -16.48
CA SER A 38 -17.14 5.67 -15.05
C SER A 38 -16.69 6.93 -14.33
N THR A 39 -17.16 7.10 -13.10
CA THR A 39 -16.90 8.29 -12.28
C THR A 39 -15.96 7.97 -11.12
N ILE A 40 -15.55 9.02 -10.41
CA ILE A 40 -14.80 8.90 -9.15
C ILE A 40 -15.57 8.06 -8.13
N ASP A 41 -16.90 8.24 -8.03
CA ASP A 41 -17.74 7.47 -7.11
C ASP A 41 -17.80 5.99 -7.49
N ASP A 42 -17.81 5.66 -8.79
CA ASP A 42 -17.75 4.27 -9.24
C ASP A 42 -16.43 3.62 -8.86
N ALA A 43 -15.31 4.35 -9.01
CA ALA A 43 -14.01 3.88 -8.56
C ALA A 43 -13.98 3.63 -7.04
N LYS A 44 -14.55 4.54 -6.25
CA LYS A 44 -14.65 4.37 -4.80
C LYS A 44 -15.53 3.18 -4.41
N LYS A 45 -16.63 2.93 -5.12
CA LYS A 45 -17.49 1.75 -4.90
C LYS A 45 -16.78 0.45 -5.26
N LEU A 46 -15.98 0.44 -6.33
CA LEU A 46 -15.29 -0.76 -6.82
C LEU A 46 -14.04 -1.10 -6.01
N PHE A 47 -13.25 -0.09 -5.64
CA PHE A 47 -11.91 -0.25 -5.07
C PHE A 47 -11.78 0.22 -3.62
N GLY A 48 -12.78 0.94 -3.10
CA GLY A 48 -12.72 1.60 -1.79
C GLY A 48 -12.10 2.99 -1.86
N GLU A 49 -11.84 3.56 -0.68
CA GLU A 49 -11.19 4.86 -0.57
C GLU A 49 -9.74 4.81 -1.09
N PRO A 50 -9.33 5.80 -1.91
CA PRO A 50 -7.96 5.88 -2.40
C PRO A 50 -7.00 6.25 -1.27
N SER A 51 -5.74 5.83 -1.42
CA SER A 51 -4.65 6.22 -0.52
C SER A 51 -4.33 7.71 -0.63
N GLN A 52 -4.50 8.28 -1.83
CA GLN A 52 -4.30 9.71 -2.06
C GLN A 52 -5.20 10.20 -3.19
N VAL A 53 -5.69 11.43 -3.04
CA VAL A 53 -6.43 12.17 -4.08
C VAL A 53 -5.60 13.39 -4.43
N THR A 54 -5.27 13.54 -5.71
CA THR A 54 -4.54 14.69 -6.23
C THR A 54 -5.41 15.39 -7.26
N ARG A 55 -5.61 16.70 -7.11
CA ARG A 55 -6.23 17.53 -8.13
C ARG A 55 -5.12 18.29 -8.84
N GLN A 56 -5.07 18.19 -10.16
CA GLN A 56 -4.04 18.79 -10.99
C GLN A 56 -4.51 20.15 -11.52
N ASP A 57 -3.55 21.02 -11.85
CA ASP A 57 -3.83 22.39 -12.34
C ASP A 57 -4.60 22.41 -13.66
N ASP A 58 -4.53 21.33 -14.45
CA ASP A 58 -5.30 21.15 -15.68
C ASP A 58 -6.76 20.71 -15.43
N GLY A 59 -7.19 20.68 -14.16
CA GLY A 59 -8.52 20.30 -13.71
C GLY A 59 -8.71 18.80 -13.53
N LYS A 60 -7.76 17.96 -13.94
CA LYS A 60 -7.86 16.51 -13.77
C LYS A 60 -7.78 16.12 -12.30
N THR A 61 -8.38 14.97 -12.00
CA THR A 61 -8.29 14.35 -10.67
C THR A 61 -7.60 13.00 -10.81
N VAL A 62 -6.61 12.74 -9.96
CA VAL A 62 -5.88 11.48 -9.91
C VAL A 62 -6.12 10.82 -8.56
N LEU A 63 -6.66 9.61 -8.57
CA LEU A 63 -6.82 8.77 -7.39
C LEU A 63 -5.68 7.75 -7.38
N ALA A 64 -4.87 7.75 -6.32
CA ALA A 64 -3.80 6.78 -6.14
C ALA A 64 -4.18 5.74 -5.09
N TYR A 65 -4.04 4.47 -5.46
CA TYR A 65 -4.22 3.30 -4.62
C TYR A 65 -2.85 2.63 -4.44
N SER A 66 -2.28 2.74 -3.25
CA SER A 66 -1.01 2.11 -2.91
C SER A 66 -1.22 0.94 -1.96
N PHE A 67 -0.63 -0.19 -2.30
CA PHE A 67 -0.57 -1.40 -1.49
C PHE A 67 0.88 -1.73 -1.19
N SER A 68 1.22 -1.83 0.10
CA SER A 68 2.54 -2.28 0.54
C SER A 68 2.40 -3.56 1.36
N SER A 69 3.04 -4.62 0.89
CA SER A 69 3.17 -5.87 1.64
C SER A 69 4.64 -6.07 2.01
N THR A 70 4.92 -6.18 3.31
CA THR A 70 6.26 -6.48 3.82
C THR A 70 6.26 -7.93 4.28
N GLN A 71 6.94 -8.81 3.56
CA GLN A 71 7.22 -10.15 4.05
C GLN A 71 8.53 -10.10 4.84
N MET A 72 8.42 -10.17 6.16
CA MET A 72 9.59 -10.32 7.04
C MET A 72 9.88 -11.82 7.21
N ASP A 73 11.01 -12.29 6.67
CA ASP A 73 11.46 -13.65 6.94
C ASP A 73 12.16 -13.67 8.32
N ALA A 74 12.11 -14.81 9.03
CA ALA A 74 12.76 -14.95 10.35
C ALA A 74 14.28 -14.68 10.33
N LYS A 75 14.93 -14.85 9.17
CA LYS A 75 16.35 -14.55 8.95
C LYS A 75 16.65 -13.04 8.94
N ASP A 76 15.66 -12.19 8.64
CA ASP A 76 15.82 -10.73 8.54
C ASP A 76 15.90 -10.07 9.93
N PHE A 77 15.52 -10.80 10.99
CA PHE A 77 15.60 -10.38 12.39
C PHE A 77 16.95 -10.69 13.05
N ILE A 78 17.95 -11.21 12.32
CA ILE A 78 19.26 -11.56 12.88
C ILE A 78 20.24 -10.36 12.69
N PRO A 79 20.47 -9.53 13.73
CA PRO A 79 21.07 -8.20 13.59
C PRO A 79 22.56 -8.17 13.21
N ILE A 80 23.28 -9.29 13.31
CA ILE A 80 24.73 -9.35 13.05
C ILE A 80 25.06 -9.91 11.65
N VAL A 81 24.12 -10.64 11.03
CA VAL A 81 24.36 -11.35 9.77
C VAL A 81 23.39 -10.94 8.66
N GLY A 82 22.17 -10.50 9.02
CA GLY A 82 21.13 -10.13 8.07
C GLY A 82 21.43 -8.90 7.22
N THR A 83 22.23 -7.95 7.73
CA THR A 83 22.59 -6.72 7.00
C THR A 83 23.80 -6.87 6.08
N PHE A 84 24.65 -7.88 6.29
CA PHE A 84 25.90 -8.07 5.54
C PHE A 84 25.85 -9.21 4.52
N ILE A 85 24.92 -10.18 4.63
CA ILE A 85 24.84 -11.35 3.73
C ILE A 85 23.67 -11.29 2.72
N GLY A 86 22.77 -10.31 2.82
CA GLY A 86 22.03 -9.87 1.65
C GLY A 86 20.52 -9.77 1.84
N LYS A 87 20.05 -8.61 1.36
CA LYS A 87 18.67 -8.20 1.09
C LYS A 87 17.78 -8.22 2.33
N GLY A 88 17.55 -7.04 2.88
CA GLY A 88 16.55 -6.79 3.92
C GLY A 88 15.14 -7.23 3.50
N PRO A 89 14.12 -6.96 4.34
CA PRO A 89 12.77 -7.49 4.14
C PRO A 89 12.27 -7.18 2.73
N LYS A 90 11.70 -8.20 2.09
CA LYS A 90 11.11 -8.04 0.74
C LYS A 90 9.89 -7.16 0.86
N GLN A 91 9.99 -5.99 0.24
CA GLN A 91 8.90 -5.04 0.17
C GLN A 91 8.33 -5.07 -1.25
N ASP A 92 7.10 -5.57 -1.35
CA ASP A 92 6.32 -5.44 -2.57
C ASP A 92 5.45 -4.19 -2.42
N LEU A 93 5.75 -3.15 -3.22
CA LEU A 93 4.95 -1.93 -3.30
C LEU A 93 4.27 -1.87 -4.66
N GLU A 94 2.95 -1.88 -4.69
CA GLU A 94 2.15 -1.68 -5.89
C GLU A 94 1.33 -0.38 -5.75
N ALA A 95 1.48 0.54 -6.69
CA ALA A 95 0.71 1.77 -6.75
C ALA A 95 -0.03 1.86 -8.09
N THR A 96 -1.36 1.93 -8.04
CA THR A 96 -2.19 2.16 -9.22
C THR A 96 -2.83 3.53 -9.13
N ARG A 97 -2.69 4.31 -10.21
CA ARG A 97 -3.28 5.63 -10.36
C ARG A 97 -4.40 5.58 -11.38
N LEU A 98 -5.59 6.03 -10.99
CA LEU A 98 -6.72 6.28 -11.87
C LEU A 98 -6.78 7.77 -12.18
N THR A 99 -6.82 8.11 -13.47
CA THR A 99 -6.92 9.49 -13.94
C THR A 99 -8.34 9.78 -14.38
N PHE A 100 -8.87 10.90 -13.94
CA PHE A 100 -10.18 11.42 -14.29
C PHE A 100 -10.01 12.81 -14.90
N ASP A 101 -10.84 13.11 -15.90
CA ASP A 101 -10.87 14.43 -16.52
C ASP A 101 -11.49 15.50 -15.60
N ALA A 102 -11.54 16.75 -16.08
CA ALA A 102 -12.09 17.86 -15.32
C ALA A 102 -13.60 17.73 -15.04
N SER A 103 -14.32 16.92 -15.83
CA SER A 103 -15.72 16.56 -15.59
C SER A 103 -15.90 15.41 -14.59
N GLY A 104 -14.81 14.78 -14.14
CA GLY A 104 -14.83 13.67 -13.19
C GLY A 104 -15.04 12.30 -13.82
N HIS A 105 -14.89 12.18 -15.15
CA HIS A 105 -15.00 10.90 -15.86
C HIS A 105 -13.63 10.24 -16.00
N TYR A 106 -13.62 8.92 -15.85
CA TYR A 106 -12.44 8.08 -15.95
C TYR A 106 -11.82 8.17 -17.35
N VAL A 107 -10.50 8.30 -17.43
CA VAL A 107 -9.75 8.41 -18.68
C VAL A 107 -8.83 7.22 -18.85
N SER A 108 -7.98 6.97 -17.85
CA SER A 108 -6.95 5.96 -17.93
C SER A 108 -6.45 5.55 -16.55
N TYR A 109 -5.72 4.45 -16.50
CA TYR A 109 -4.98 4.03 -15.32
C TYR A 109 -3.51 3.84 -15.65
N SER A 110 -2.66 3.96 -14.62
CA SER A 110 -1.25 3.61 -14.69
C SER A 110 -0.88 2.84 -13.42
N THR A 111 -0.18 1.73 -13.58
CA THR A 111 0.26 0.89 -12.46
C THR A 111 1.77 0.88 -12.40
N TYR A 112 2.31 1.04 -11.20
CA TYR A 112 3.73 1.01 -10.90
C TYR A 112 3.94 -0.02 -9.80
N ALA A 113 4.75 -1.04 -10.06
CA ALA A 113 5.15 -2.02 -9.08
C ALA A 113 6.64 -1.86 -8.81
N LEU A 114 7.00 -1.60 -7.55
CA LEU A 114 8.36 -1.65 -7.07
C LEU A 114 8.53 -2.94 -6.28
N LYS A 115 9.35 -3.85 -6.82
CA LYS A 115 9.69 -5.11 -6.19
C LYS A 115 11.14 -5.04 -5.74
N GLN A 116 11.38 -5.06 -4.42
CA GLN A 116 12.74 -5.02 -3.84
C GLN A 116 13.22 -6.42 -3.43
#